data_AF-A0AAC9K1P0-F1
#
_entry.id   AF-A0AAC9K1P0-F1
#
_cell.length_a   1.000
_cell.length_b   1.000
_cell.length_c   1.000
_cell.angle_alpha   90.00
_cell.angle_beta   90.00
_cell.angle_gamma   90.00
#
_symmetry.space_group_name_H-M   'P 1'
#
loop_
_entity.id
_entity.type
_entity.pdbx_description
1 polymer ?
#
loop_
_entity_poly.entity_id
_entity_poly.type
_entity_poly.pdbx_seq_one_letter_code
_entity_poly.pdbx_strand_id
1 'polypeptide(L)'
;MTTWWPYARLAAAALGLAAIIAQLARSVENALAATTEWGQHLPTVAANFLSFFTILSNLLAAIVLIVAAVWALRHRHDDEREPGWLAVLLVCVSTYMIVTGIVYNTLLRGVELPQGVTVPWSNEVLHVVFPLFLLVDLLFAPRRRALRWRAVAIATIFPIVWVVYTMIRANLIVAPATGEAWWYPYPFLNPHIVPGGYLGVAGYIVGIAIAIIGVACVVIWVGRKRGAPQDVADTTHVEESPRARG
;
A
#
# COMPACT_ATOMS: atom_id res chain seq x y z
N MET A 1 -14.65 -20.84 -14.23
CA MET A 1 -13.74 -19.98 -13.43
C MET A 1 -14.04 -20.23 -11.96
N THR A 2 -13.03 -20.37 -11.09
CA THR A 2 -13.25 -20.70 -9.68
C THR A 2 -14.08 -19.63 -8.98
N THR A 3 -15.29 -20.00 -8.58
CA THR A 3 -16.30 -19.10 -7.98
C THR A 3 -15.88 -18.49 -6.65
N TRP A 4 -14.80 -18.98 -6.02
CA TRP A 4 -14.43 -18.62 -4.65
C TRP A 4 -13.51 -17.41 -4.52
N TRP A 5 -12.84 -16.96 -5.58
CA TRP A 5 -11.83 -15.89 -5.50
C TRP A 5 -12.32 -14.56 -4.91
N PRO A 6 -13.52 -14.06 -5.27
CA PRO A 6 -14.04 -12.84 -4.67
C PRO A 6 -14.22 -12.97 -3.14
N TYR A 7 -14.61 -14.15 -2.66
CA TYR A 7 -14.77 -14.42 -1.23
C TYR A 7 -13.43 -14.44 -0.51
N ALA A 8 -12.37 -14.96 -1.13
CA ALA A 8 -11.01 -14.89 -0.57
C ALA A 8 -10.53 -13.44 -0.44
N ARG A 9 -10.78 -12.60 -1.46
CA ARG A 9 -10.49 -11.15 -1.39
C ARG A 9 -11.25 -10.46 -0.26
N LEU A 10 -12.53 -10.78 -0.07
CA LEU A 10 -13.34 -10.26 1.03
C LEU A 10 -12.85 -10.73 2.41
N ALA A 11 -12.50 -12.01 2.54
CA ALA A 11 -11.96 -12.56 3.79
C ALA A 11 -10.62 -11.90 4.16
N ALA A 12 -9.72 -11.74 3.19
CA ALA A 12 -8.44 -11.05 3.41
C ALA A 12 -8.65 -9.57 3.79
N ALA A 13 -9.56 -8.87 3.12
CA ALA A 13 -9.89 -7.49 3.45
C ALA A 13 -10.49 -7.36 4.87
N ALA A 14 -11.40 -8.26 5.25
CA ALA A 14 -11.98 -8.28 6.59
C ALA A 14 -10.91 -8.52 7.67
N LEU A 15 -9.98 -9.46 7.44
CA LEU A 15 -8.86 -9.72 8.34
C LEU A 15 -7.92 -8.51 8.46
N GLY A 16 -7.58 -7.87 7.35
CA GLY A 16 -6.76 -6.65 7.34
C GLY A 16 -7.43 -5.50 8.09
N LEU A 17 -8.73 -5.27 7.89
CA LEU A 17 -9.50 -4.25 8.62
C LEU A 17 -9.58 -4.57 10.12
N ALA A 18 -9.80 -5.83 10.49
CA ALA A 18 -9.79 -6.25 11.90
C ALA A 18 -8.44 -5.99 12.56
N ALA A 19 -7.33 -6.27 11.86
CA ALA A 19 -5.98 -5.98 12.34
C ALA A 19 -5.74 -4.47 12.51
N ILE A 20 -6.16 -3.63 11.56
CA ILE A 20 -6.09 -2.16 11.67
C ILE A 20 -6.88 -1.67 12.88
N ILE A 21 -8.13 -2.14 13.05
CA ILE A 21 -9.00 -1.75 14.17
C ILE A 21 -8.37 -2.15 15.50
N ALA A 22 -7.83 -3.38 15.60
CA ALA A 22 -7.18 -3.85 16.82
C ALA A 22 -5.95 -3.01 17.18
N GLN A 23 -5.14 -2.64 16.19
CA GLN A 23 -3.97 -1.78 16.43
C GLN A 23 -4.40 -0.35 16.80
N LEU A 24 -5.43 0.20 16.17
CA LEU A 24 -5.97 1.51 16.51
C LEU A 24 -6.52 1.53 17.94
N ALA A 25 -7.29 0.51 18.33
CA ALA A 25 -7.82 0.36 19.68
C ALA A 25 -6.68 0.36 20.71
N ARG A 26 -5.59 -0.40 20.45
CA ARG A 26 -4.40 -0.40 21.31
C ARG A 26 -3.74 0.98 21.39
N SER A 27 -3.62 1.69 20.28
CA SER A 27 -3.06 3.05 20.26
C SER A 27 -3.90 4.03 21.08
N VAL A 28 -5.23 3.93 21.02
CA VAL A 28 -6.15 4.75 21.82
C VAL A 28 -6.10 4.38 23.29
N GLU A 29 -6.10 3.09 23.63
CA GLU A 29 -5.93 2.61 25.02
C GLU A 29 -4.65 3.14 25.64
N ASN A 30 -3.53 3.07 24.93
CA ASN A 30 -2.25 3.58 25.40
C ASN A 30 -2.29 5.10 25.65
N ALA A 31 -2.98 5.86 24.79
CA ALA A 31 -3.15 7.29 24.97
C ALA A 31 -4.04 7.63 26.19
N LEU A 32 -5.14 6.91 26.37
CA LEU A 32 -6.04 7.09 27.52
C LEU A 32 -5.39 6.71 28.85
N ALA A 33 -4.43 5.78 28.83
CA ALA A 33 -3.65 5.39 29.99
C ALA A 33 -2.43 6.27 30.25
N ALA A 34 -2.08 7.18 29.33
CA ALA A 34 -0.91 8.04 29.48
C ALA A 34 -1.15 9.10 30.56
N THR A 35 -0.12 9.34 31.39
CA THR A 35 -0.16 10.35 32.46
C THR A 35 0.45 11.69 32.04
N THR A 36 0.98 11.79 30.82
CA THR A 36 1.62 12.98 30.28
C THR A 36 0.69 13.71 29.32
N GLU A 37 0.79 15.04 29.26
CA GLU A 37 -0.07 15.87 28.40
C GLU A 37 0.05 15.49 26.91
N TRP A 38 1.28 15.25 26.44
CA TRP A 38 1.55 14.85 25.06
C TRP A 38 1.13 13.40 24.76
N GLY A 39 1.15 12.51 25.76
CA GLY A 39 0.76 11.11 25.58
C GLY A 39 -0.75 10.91 25.49
N GLN A 40 -1.52 11.70 26.24
CA GLN A 40 -2.98 11.65 26.24
C GLN A 40 -3.63 12.45 25.09
N HIS A 41 -2.85 13.12 24.26
CA HIS A 41 -3.37 13.95 23.16
C HIS A 41 -3.88 13.10 21.99
N LEU A 42 -5.11 12.60 22.11
CA LEU A 42 -5.78 11.71 21.15
C LEU A 42 -5.73 12.20 19.69
N PRO A 43 -5.91 13.50 19.36
CA PRO A 43 -5.80 13.95 17.98
C PRO A 43 -4.41 13.71 17.38
N THR A 44 -3.34 13.89 18.16
CA THR A 44 -1.97 13.60 17.70
C THR A 44 -1.77 12.10 17.51
N VAL A 45 -2.27 11.28 18.44
CA VAL A 45 -2.18 9.81 18.36
C VAL A 45 -2.90 9.28 17.12
N ALA A 46 -4.13 9.76 16.86
CA ALA A 46 -4.90 9.38 15.67
C ALA A 46 -4.21 9.85 14.37
N ALA A 47 -3.70 11.09 14.34
CA ALA A 47 -2.96 11.61 13.20
C ALA A 47 -1.66 10.84 12.94
N ASN A 48 -0.94 10.46 14.00
CA ASN A 48 0.26 9.61 13.92
C ASN A 48 -0.07 8.21 13.41
N PHE A 49 -1.15 7.59 13.90
CA PHE A 49 -1.62 6.30 13.40
C PHE A 49 -1.88 6.32 11.88
N LEU A 50 -2.56 7.36 11.41
CA LEU A 50 -2.82 7.57 9.98
C LEU A 50 -1.61 8.11 9.19
N SER A 51 -0.51 8.45 9.86
CA SER A 51 0.75 8.83 9.21
C SER A 51 1.65 7.64 8.89
N PHE A 52 1.35 6.43 9.37
CA PHE A 52 2.08 5.24 8.96
C PHE A 52 1.76 4.84 7.52
N PHE A 53 2.80 4.73 6.68
CA PHE A 53 2.67 4.20 5.32
C PHE A 53 1.94 2.84 5.31
N THR A 54 2.26 1.97 6.27
CA THR A 54 1.70 0.62 6.34
C THR A 54 0.21 0.64 6.68
N ILE A 55 -0.24 1.51 7.60
CA ILE A 55 -1.67 1.67 7.89
C ILE A 55 -2.43 2.16 6.65
N LEU A 56 -1.95 3.23 6.00
CA LEU A 56 -2.60 3.78 4.82
C LEU A 56 -2.64 2.79 3.65
N SER A 57 -1.52 2.10 3.40
CA SER A 57 -1.43 1.13 2.30
C SER A 57 -2.23 -0.14 2.57
N ASN A 58 -2.29 -0.64 3.81
CA ASN A 58 -3.15 -1.77 4.18
C ASN A 58 -4.63 -1.40 4.06
N LEU A 59 -5.02 -0.19 4.48
CA LEU A 59 -6.38 0.30 4.33
C LEU A 59 -6.77 0.39 2.85
N LEU A 60 -5.88 0.96 2.02
CA LEU A 60 -6.09 1.03 0.57
C LEU A 60 -6.18 -0.36 -0.05
N ALA A 61 -5.33 -1.31 0.37
CA ALA A 61 -5.37 -2.69 -0.09
C ALA A 61 -6.72 -3.37 0.25
N ALA A 62 -7.20 -3.21 1.49
CA ALA A 62 -8.50 -3.74 1.89
C ALA A 62 -9.65 -3.17 1.04
N ILE A 63 -9.67 -1.84 0.84
CA ILE A 63 -10.67 -1.16 0.00
C ILE A 63 -10.62 -1.69 -1.43
N VAL A 64 -9.42 -1.77 -2.03
CA VAL A 64 -9.25 -2.24 -3.41
C VAL A 64 -9.67 -3.71 -3.56
N LEU A 65 -9.37 -4.57 -2.60
CA LEU A 65 -9.81 -5.96 -2.62
C LEU A 65 -11.32 -6.10 -2.51
N ILE A 66 -11.98 -5.28 -1.67
CA ILE A 66 -13.45 -5.23 -1.60
C ILE A 66 -14.04 -4.80 -2.94
N VAL A 67 -13.53 -3.71 -3.52
CA VAL A 67 -13.98 -3.22 -4.83
C VAL A 67 -13.78 -4.29 -5.91
N ALA A 68 -12.62 -4.95 -5.93
CA ALA A 68 -12.31 -6.01 -6.89
C ALA A 68 -13.18 -7.25 -6.70
N ALA A 69 -13.52 -7.61 -5.46
CA ALA A 69 -14.44 -8.69 -5.16
C ALA A 69 -15.87 -8.38 -5.60
N VAL A 70 -16.38 -7.19 -5.27
CA VAL A 70 -17.72 -6.74 -5.66
C VAL A 70 -17.84 -6.69 -7.19
N TRP A 71 -16.83 -6.15 -7.88
CA TRP A 71 -16.78 -6.15 -9.34
C TRP A 71 -16.83 -7.58 -9.90
N ALA A 72 -16.00 -8.50 -9.38
CA ALA A 72 -15.96 -9.88 -9.85
C ALA A 72 -17.28 -10.64 -9.59
N LEU A 73 -17.97 -10.37 -8.48
CA LEU A 73 -19.28 -10.94 -8.18
C LEU A 73 -20.38 -10.42 -9.13
N ARG A 74 -20.33 -9.13 -9.49
CA ARG A 74 -21.29 -8.52 -10.44
C ARG A 74 -21.13 -9.05 -11.86
N HIS A 75 -19.91 -9.35 -12.29
CA HIS A 75 -19.60 -9.86 -13.64
C HIS A 75 -19.31 -11.36 -13.65
N ARG A 76 -19.83 -12.12 -12.66
CA ARG A 76 -19.53 -13.55 -12.49
C ARG A 76 -19.99 -14.43 -13.65
N HIS A 77 -20.96 -13.95 -14.43
CA HIS A 77 -21.53 -14.65 -15.59
C HIS A 77 -20.90 -14.24 -16.93
N ASP A 78 -20.05 -13.21 -16.92
CA ASP A 78 -19.46 -12.64 -18.12
C ASP A 78 -17.95 -12.92 -18.15
N ASP A 79 -17.35 -12.99 -19.33
CA ASP A 79 -15.89 -13.15 -19.50
C ASP A 79 -15.14 -11.82 -19.55
N GLU A 80 -15.76 -10.75 -19.03
CA GLU A 80 -15.16 -9.43 -18.96
C GLU A 80 -13.89 -9.41 -18.11
N ARG A 81 -12.87 -8.69 -18.59
CA ARG A 81 -11.62 -8.47 -17.88
C ARG A 81 -11.73 -7.29 -16.92
N GLU A 82 -10.86 -7.27 -15.90
CA GLU A 82 -10.82 -6.16 -14.95
C GLU A 82 -10.67 -4.81 -15.71
N PRO A 83 -11.46 -3.78 -15.36
CA PRO A 83 -11.36 -2.48 -15.99
C PRO A 83 -9.98 -1.86 -15.70
N GLY A 84 -9.49 -1.02 -16.62
CA GLY A 84 -8.12 -0.51 -16.57
C GLY A 84 -7.77 0.21 -15.26
N TRP A 85 -8.71 0.97 -14.70
CA TRP A 85 -8.52 1.66 -13.42
C TRP A 85 -8.36 0.67 -12.25
N LEU A 86 -9.14 -0.42 -12.22
CA LEU A 86 -9.08 -1.43 -11.16
C LEU A 86 -7.76 -2.20 -11.24
N ALA A 87 -7.34 -2.55 -12.45
CA ALA A 87 -6.05 -3.18 -12.67
C ALA A 87 -4.89 -2.27 -12.17
N VAL A 88 -4.95 -0.96 -12.40
CA VAL A 88 -3.95 -0.02 -11.89
C VAL A 88 -3.96 0.02 -10.36
N LEU A 89 -5.14 0.10 -9.73
CA LEU A 89 -5.25 0.06 -8.27
C LEU A 89 -4.67 -1.23 -7.69
N LEU A 90 -4.96 -2.39 -8.30
CA LEU A 90 -4.40 -3.68 -7.89
C LEU A 90 -2.88 -3.71 -8.02
N VAL A 91 -2.29 -3.12 -9.07
CA VAL A 91 -0.84 -2.97 -9.18
C VAL A 91 -0.27 -2.11 -8.05
N CYS A 92 -0.89 -0.97 -7.75
CA CYS A 92 -0.45 -0.09 -6.68
C CYS A 92 -0.46 -0.82 -5.33
N VAL A 93 -1.59 -1.39 -4.91
CA VAL A 93 -1.70 -2.05 -3.60
C VAL A 93 -0.86 -3.31 -3.51
N SER A 94 -0.72 -4.09 -4.60
CA SER A 94 0.19 -5.25 -4.61
C SER A 94 1.63 -4.81 -4.42
N THR A 95 2.05 -3.73 -5.08
CA THR A 95 3.39 -3.16 -4.93
C THR A 95 3.63 -2.75 -3.48
N TYR A 96 2.71 -1.97 -2.89
CA TYR A 96 2.87 -1.47 -1.52
C TYR A 96 2.90 -2.60 -0.50
N MET A 97 2.05 -3.61 -0.67
CA MET A 97 1.98 -4.75 0.24
C MET A 97 3.24 -5.63 0.15
N ILE A 98 3.72 -5.95 -1.05
CA ILE A 98 4.96 -6.73 -1.23
C ILE A 98 6.16 -5.97 -0.63
N VAL A 99 6.29 -4.66 -0.90
CA VAL A 99 7.37 -3.84 -0.32
C VAL A 99 7.22 -3.75 1.20
N THR A 100 6.01 -3.60 1.73
CA THR A 100 5.74 -3.61 3.17
C THR A 100 6.23 -4.90 3.80
N GLY A 101 5.94 -6.05 3.18
CA GLY A 101 6.45 -7.34 3.61
C GLY A 101 7.99 -7.40 3.59
N ILE A 102 8.62 -6.94 2.52
CA ILE A 102 10.10 -6.91 2.42
C ILE A 102 10.68 -6.03 3.53
N VAL A 103 10.29 -4.76 3.60
CA VAL A 103 10.83 -3.77 4.55
C VAL A 103 10.59 -4.19 5.98
N TYR A 104 9.40 -4.73 6.30
CA TYR A 104 9.15 -5.22 7.65
C TYR A 104 10.10 -6.34 8.03
N ASN A 105 10.20 -7.38 7.20
CA ASN A 105 11.00 -8.56 7.52
C ASN A 105 12.51 -8.29 7.53
N THR A 106 12.99 -7.25 6.82
CA THR A 106 14.42 -6.92 6.76
C THR A 106 14.84 -5.79 7.69
N LEU A 107 13.97 -4.80 7.96
CA LEU A 107 14.33 -3.57 8.67
C LEU A 107 13.58 -3.35 10.00
N LEU A 108 12.42 -3.99 10.22
CA LEU A 108 11.56 -3.68 11.37
C LEU A 108 11.22 -4.89 12.25
N ARG A 109 11.31 -6.11 11.74
CA ARG A 109 11.00 -7.32 12.52
C ARG A 109 12.00 -7.45 13.67
N GLY A 110 11.49 -7.56 14.90
CA GLY A 110 12.31 -7.64 16.11
C GLY A 110 12.87 -6.30 16.59
N VAL A 111 12.49 -5.18 15.95
CA VAL A 111 12.83 -3.83 16.40
C VAL A 111 11.70 -3.30 17.28
N GLU A 112 12.02 -2.90 18.51
CA GLU A 112 11.07 -2.21 19.37
C GLU A 112 10.86 -0.79 18.86
N LEU A 113 9.60 -0.47 18.53
CA LEU A 113 9.24 0.86 18.08
C LEU A 113 8.99 1.77 19.29
N PRO A 114 9.53 3.00 19.30
CA PRO A 114 9.31 3.95 20.39
C PRO A 114 7.84 4.29 20.61
N GLN A 115 6.96 4.08 19.61
CA GLN A 115 5.55 4.48 19.66
C GLN A 115 4.65 3.54 20.48
N GLY A 116 5.21 2.50 21.11
CA GLY A 116 4.52 1.62 22.06
C GLY A 116 4.27 0.20 21.55
N VAL A 117 3.60 -0.59 22.40
CA VAL A 117 3.35 -2.02 22.18
C VAL A 117 2.43 -2.23 20.97
N THR A 118 2.92 -3.00 19.99
CA THR A 118 2.10 -3.47 18.86
C THR A 118 1.25 -4.66 19.29
N VAL A 119 0.09 -4.83 18.66
CA VAL A 119 -0.72 -6.04 18.83
C VAL A 119 -0.09 -7.15 17.97
N PRO A 120 0.51 -8.21 18.55
CA PRO A 120 1.41 -9.10 17.80
C PRO A 120 0.78 -9.76 16.57
N TRP A 121 -0.44 -10.27 16.71
CA TRP A 121 -1.15 -10.89 15.58
C TRP A 121 -1.53 -9.88 14.51
N SER A 122 -1.92 -8.66 14.89
CA SER A 122 -2.23 -7.58 13.94
C SER A 122 -0.98 -7.20 13.16
N ASN A 123 0.15 -7.08 13.86
CA ASN A 123 1.43 -6.77 13.25
C ASN A 123 1.85 -7.82 12.21
N GLU A 124 1.73 -9.12 12.53
CA GLU A 124 2.01 -10.18 11.55
C GLU A 124 0.98 -10.21 10.40
N VAL A 125 -0.30 -9.91 10.66
CA VAL A 125 -1.30 -9.81 9.59
C VAL A 125 -0.94 -8.70 8.61
N LEU A 126 -0.68 -7.49 9.10
CA LEU A 126 -0.48 -6.29 8.28
C LEU A 126 0.87 -6.28 7.53
N HIS A 127 1.85 -7.06 8.00
CA HIS A 127 3.19 -7.07 7.42
C HIS A 127 3.63 -8.41 6.83
N VAL A 128 2.84 -9.48 6.99
CA VAL A 128 3.17 -10.80 6.44
C VAL A 128 1.98 -11.43 5.76
N VAL A 129 0.92 -11.75 6.50
CA VAL A 129 -0.21 -12.52 5.96
C VAL A 129 -0.88 -11.77 4.82
N PHE A 130 -1.15 -10.47 5.02
CA PHE A 130 -1.84 -9.67 4.03
C PHE A 130 -0.96 -9.33 2.82
N PRO A 131 0.33 -9.00 2.98
CA PRO A 131 1.31 -9.00 1.89
C PRO A 131 1.40 -10.29 1.08
N LEU A 132 1.48 -11.45 1.74
CA LEU A 132 1.51 -12.74 1.05
C LEU A 132 0.20 -13.00 0.30
N PHE A 133 -0.95 -12.60 0.87
CA PHE A 133 -2.22 -12.69 0.17
C PHE A 133 -2.23 -11.86 -1.11
N LEU A 134 -1.72 -10.62 -1.11
CA LEU A 134 -1.62 -9.81 -2.34
C LEU A 134 -0.63 -10.39 -3.36
N LEU A 135 0.44 -11.04 -2.90
CA LEU A 135 1.35 -11.78 -3.79
C LEU A 135 0.65 -12.99 -4.43
N VAL A 136 -0.09 -13.76 -3.64
CA VAL A 136 -0.95 -14.84 -4.16
C VAL A 136 -2.04 -14.27 -5.08
N ASP A 137 -2.60 -13.10 -4.75
CA ASP A 137 -3.56 -12.42 -5.60
C ASP A 137 -2.94 -12.14 -6.97
N LEU A 138 -1.77 -11.50 -6.98
CA LEU A 138 -1.00 -11.21 -8.19
C LEU A 138 -0.77 -12.44 -9.07
N LEU A 139 -0.34 -13.54 -8.47
CA LEU A 139 0.08 -14.75 -9.18
C LEU A 139 -1.09 -15.60 -9.69
N PHE A 140 -2.22 -15.62 -8.99
CA PHE A 140 -3.28 -16.60 -9.27
C PHE A 140 -4.66 -15.99 -9.56
N ALA A 141 -4.92 -14.72 -9.21
CA ALA A 141 -6.22 -14.11 -9.45
C ALA A 141 -6.60 -14.14 -10.94
N PRO A 142 -7.85 -14.51 -11.29
CA PRO A 142 -8.28 -14.56 -12.68
C PRO A 142 -8.53 -13.15 -13.26
N ARG A 143 -8.77 -13.07 -14.57
CA ARG A 143 -9.24 -11.86 -15.29
C ARG A 143 -8.32 -10.64 -15.24
N ARG A 144 -7.02 -10.86 -14.97
CA ARG A 144 -6.01 -9.80 -14.98
C ARG A 144 -5.88 -9.15 -16.34
N ARG A 145 -5.70 -7.83 -16.33
CA ARG A 145 -5.42 -7.02 -17.51
C ARG A 145 -3.92 -6.73 -17.62
N ALA A 146 -3.38 -6.85 -18.83
CA ALA A 146 -2.02 -6.39 -19.12
C ALA A 146 -1.97 -4.85 -19.10
N LEU A 147 -1.14 -4.28 -18.23
CA LEU A 147 -0.93 -2.84 -18.14
C LEU A 147 0.37 -2.39 -18.81
N ARG A 148 0.37 -1.14 -19.28
CA ARG A 148 1.56 -0.46 -19.80
C ARG A 148 2.48 -0.07 -18.65
N TRP A 149 3.79 0.02 -18.93
CA TRP A 149 4.82 0.41 -17.95
C TRP A 149 4.60 1.78 -17.28
N ARG A 150 3.80 2.67 -17.89
CA ARG A 150 3.34 3.92 -17.26
C ARG A 150 2.65 3.72 -15.90
N ALA A 151 2.11 2.52 -15.62
CA ALA A 151 1.55 2.20 -14.32
C ALA A 151 2.60 2.19 -13.18
N VAL A 152 3.90 2.01 -13.50
CA VAL A 152 4.99 2.17 -12.51
C VAL A 152 4.98 3.60 -11.96
N ALA A 153 4.92 4.60 -12.84
CA ALA A 153 4.89 6.01 -12.42
C ALA A 153 3.70 6.30 -11.50
N ILE A 154 2.52 5.75 -11.82
CA ILE A 154 1.33 5.89 -10.98
C ILE A 154 1.55 5.25 -9.60
N ALA A 155 2.12 4.05 -9.54
CA ALA A 155 2.43 3.37 -8.28
C ALA A 155 3.46 4.14 -7.43
N THR A 156 4.31 4.98 -8.01
CA THR A 156 5.26 5.79 -7.23
C THR A 156 4.68 7.07 -6.63
N ILE A 157 3.53 7.55 -7.11
CA ILE A 157 2.95 8.83 -6.66
C ILE A 157 2.67 8.81 -5.16
N PHE A 158 1.96 7.79 -4.67
CA PHE A 158 1.56 7.72 -3.26
C PHE A 158 2.77 7.64 -2.30
N PRO A 159 3.77 6.76 -2.51
CA PRO A 159 4.98 6.74 -1.69
C PRO A 159 5.75 8.07 -1.67
N ILE A 160 5.87 8.76 -2.81
CA ILE A 160 6.55 10.05 -2.90
C ILE A 160 5.81 11.10 -2.08
N VAL A 161 4.49 11.22 -2.28
CA VAL A 161 3.67 12.17 -1.51
C VAL A 161 3.75 11.86 -0.02
N TRP A 162 3.68 10.58 0.36
CA TRP A 162 3.74 10.15 1.75
C TRP A 162 5.08 10.49 2.41
N VAL A 163 6.21 10.25 1.75
CA VAL A 163 7.53 10.54 2.35
C VAL A 163 7.76 12.04 2.47
N VAL A 164 7.35 12.85 1.48
CA VAL A 164 7.43 14.31 1.56
C VAL A 164 6.59 14.84 2.72
N TYR A 165 5.33 14.40 2.82
CA TYR A 165 4.45 14.71 3.95
C TYR A 165 5.09 14.34 5.29
N THR A 166 5.63 13.12 5.40
CA THR A 166 6.22 12.59 6.63
C THR A 166 7.42 13.41 7.08
N MET A 167 8.35 13.72 6.17
CA MET A 167 9.57 14.46 6.52
C MET A 167 9.28 15.92 6.91
N ILE A 168 8.25 16.54 6.34
CA ILE A 168 7.80 17.88 6.74
C ILE A 168 7.12 17.83 8.11
N ARG A 169 6.15 16.91 8.27
CA ARG A 169 5.33 16.80 9.49
C ARG A 169 6.16 16.37 10.70
N ALA A 170 7.13 15.49 10.54
CA ALA A 170 7.81 14.84 11.66
C ALA A 170 8.45 15.82 12.64
N ASN A 171 9.03 16.92 12.16
CA ASN A 171 9.68 17.94 12.98
C ASN A 171 8.70 18.92 13.67
N LEU A 172 7.40 18.77 13.43
CA LEU A 172 6.35 19.65 13.94
C LEU A 172 5.48 18.98 15.00
N ILE A 173 5.77 17.72 15.35
CA ILE A 173 4.91 16.88 16.18
C ILE A 173 5.70 16.36 17.37
N VAL A 174 5.23 16.68 18.57
CA VAL A 174 5.75 16.10 19.80
C VAL A 174 5.36 14.62 19.87
N ALA A 175 6.33 13.75 20.12
CA ALA A 175 6.14 12.31 20.17
C ALA A 175 5.29 11.89 21.39
N PRO A 176 4.11 11.26 21.19
CA PRO A 176 3.23 10.87 22.31
C PRO A 176 3.79 9.80 23.24
N ALA A 177 4.89 9.13 22.90
CA ALA A 177 5.48 8.08 23.72
C ALA A 177 6.72 8.53 24.50
N THR A 178 7.43 9.54 24.00
CA THR A 178 8.74 9.96 24.56
C THR A 178 8.78 11.43 24.96
N GLY A 179 7.85 12.27 24.48
CA GLY A 179 7.89 13.71 24.69
C GLY A 179 8.92 14.44 23.83
N GLU A 180 9.60 13.75 22.92
CA GLU A 180 10.54 14.36 21.98
C GLU A 180 9.85 15.38 21.09
N ALA A 181 10.55 16.45 20.72
CA ALA A 181 9.99 17.54 19.90
C ALA A 181 9.69 17.14 18.43
N TRP A 182 10.00 15.89 18.06
CA TRP A 182 9.78 15.33 16.74
C TRP A 182 9.17 13.94 16.85
N TRP A 183 8.44 13.53 15.82
CA TRP A 183 7.86 12.21 15.70
C TRP A 183 8.03 11.66 14.28
N TYR A 184 8.82 10.61 14.15
CA TYR A 184 8.98 9.86 12.90
C TYR A 184 8.26 8.52 13.03
N PRO A 185 7.50 8.08 12.01
CA PRO A 185 6.78 6.80 12.05
C PRO A 185 7.75 5.61 12.06
N TYR A 186 8.95 5.75 11.49
CA TYR A 186 9.93 4.68 11.42
C TYR A 186 11.31 5.15 11.86
N PRO A 187 12.10 4.29 12.54
CA PRO A 187 13.43 4.64 13.00
C PRO A 187 14.40 4.98 11.86
N PHE A 188 14.30 4.28 10.72
CA PHE A 188 15.11 4.56 9.54
C PHE A 188 14.78 5.89 8.84
N LEU A 189 13.70 6.58 9.24
CA LEU A 189 13.39 7.94 8.79
C LEU A 189 13.81 9.01 9.80
N ASN A 190 14.27 8.63 10.99
CA ASN A 190 14.57 9.54 12.06
C ASN A 190 16.05 10.00 12.00
N PRO A 191 16.33 11.25 11.58
CA PRO A 191 17.71 11.76 11.45
C PRO A 191 18.39 11.96 12.81
N HIS A 192 17.68 11.89 13.93
CA HIS A 192 18.26 12.02 15.26
C HIS A 192 18.93 10.73 15.75
N ILE A 193 18.62 9.58 15.12
CA ILE A 193 19.17 8.27 15.50
C ILE A 193 19.89 7.55 14.36
N VAL A 194 19.60 7.91 13.11
CA VAL A 194 20.29 7.35 11.94
C VAL A 194 21.70 7.96 11.82
N PRO A 195 22.77 7.14 11.69
CA PRO A 195 24.11 7.64 11.43
C PRO A 195 24.16 8.53 10.18
N GLY A 196 24.82 9.69 10.27
CA GLY A 196 24.84 10.69 9.19
C GLY A 196 23.56 11.53 9.08
N GLY A 197 22.62 11.39 10.03
CA GLY A 197 21.41 12.20 10.11
C GLY A 197 20.57 12.17 8.85
N TYR A 198 20.20 13.34 8.33
CA TYR A 198 19.40 13.46 7.11
C TYR A 198 20.03 12.79 5.89
N LEU A 199 21.37 12.73 5.80
CA LEU A 199 22.04 12.04 4.69
C LEU A 199 21.84 10.52 4.77
N GLY A 200 21.90 9.95 5.97
CA GLY A 200 21.59 8.53 6.18
C GLY A 200 20.12 8.23 5.88
N VAL A 201 19.20 9.08 6.33
CA VAL A 201 17.76 8.98 6.01
C VAL A 201 17.52 9.05 4.50
N ALA A 202 18.20 9.95 3.78
CA ALA A 202 18.10 10.02 2.33
C ALA A 202 18.54 8.71 1.64
N GLY A 203 19.59 8.04 2.16
CA GLY A 203 20.00 6.71 1.71
C GLY A 203 18.90 5.66 1.84
N TYR A 204 18.21 5.61 2.99
CA TYR A 204 17.05 4.72 3.18
C TYR A 204 15.90 5.06 2.22
N ILE A 205 15.57 6.34 2.06
CA ILE A 205 14.50 6.79 1.16
C ILE A 205 14.80 6.35 -0.27
N VAL A 206 16.03 6.54 -0.76
CA VAL A 206 16.44 6.13 -2.11
C VAL A 206 16.41 4.60 -2.25
N GLY A 207 16.94 3.86 -1.27
CA GLY A 207 16.93 2.40 -1.31
C GLY A 207 15.52 1.81 -1.35
N ILE A 208 14.60 2.35 -0.53
CA ILE A 208 13.19 1.94 -0.52
C ILE A 208 12.49 2.36 -1.82
N ALA A 209 12.78 3.55 -2.35
CA ALA A 209 12.23 3.99 -3.64
C ALA A 209 12.64 3.05 -4.79
N ILE A 210 13.91 2.62 -4.83
CA ILE A 210 14.39 1.61 -5.79
C ILE A 210 13.63 0.30 -5.62
N ALA A 211 13.44 -0.16 -4.37
CA ALA A 211 12.67 -1.37 -4.10
C ALA A 211 11.21 -1.25 -4.58
N ILE A 212 10.55 -0.12 -4.34
CA ILE A 212 9.19 0.16 -4.82
C ILE A 212 9.11 0.11 -6.35
N ILE A 213 10.03 0.79 -7.04
CA ILE A 213 10.07 0.80 -8.51
C ILE A 213 10.34 -0.62 -9.05
N GLY A 214 11.30 -1.34 -8.47
CA GLY A 214 11.64 -2.70 -8.85
C GLY A 214 10.46 -3.67 -8.67
N VAL A 215 9.80 -3.62 -7.50
CA VAL A 215 8.60 -4.43 -7.23
C VAL A 215 7.46 -4.04 -8.16
N ALA A 216 7.19 -2.75 -8.39
CA ALA A 216 6.17 -2.31 -9.33
C ALA A 216 6.42 -2.85 -10.75
N CYS A 217 7.70 -2.85 -11.18
CA CYS A 217 8.09 -3.44 -12.44
C CYS A 217 7.80 -4.95 -12.50
N VAL A 218 8.13 -5.70 -11.44
CA VAL A 218 7.84 -7.13 -11.34
C VAL A 218 6.33 -7.39 -11.37
N VAL A 219 5.54 -6.63 -10.60
CA VAL A 219 4.08 -6.73 -10.54
C VAL A 219 3.47 -6.54 -11.93
N ILE A 220 3.89 -5.50 -12.66
CA ILE A 220 3.41 -5.23 -14.02
C ILE A 220 3.87 -6.32 -14.99
N TRP A 221 5.12 -6.78 -14.89
CA TRP A 221 5.63 -7.87 -15.73
C TRP A 221 4.81 -9.16 -15.55
N VAL A 222 4.55 -9.58 -14.31
CA VAL A 222 3.67 -10.73 -14.02
C VAL A 222 2.27 -10.49 -14.59
N GLY A 223 1.70 -9.30 -14.37
CA GLY A 223 0.39 -8.94 -14.91
C GLY A 223 0.32 -9.03 -16.44
N ARG A 224 1.38 -8.62 -17.15
CA ARG A 224 1.48 -8.72 -18.62
C ARG A 224 1.69 -10.14 -19.12
N LYS A 225 2.38 -11.01 -18.38
CA LYS A 225 2.49 -12.43 -18.73
C LYS A 225 1.18 -13.19 -18.57
N ARG A 226 0.32 -12.72 -17.64
CA ARG A 226 -0.97 -13.35 -17.33
C ARG A 226 -2.16 -12.75 -18.10
N GLY A 227 -2.09 -11.49 -18.51
CA GLY A 227 -3.12 -10.83 -19.30
C GLY A 227 -2.76 -10.79 -20.79
N ALA A 228 -3.74 -10.99 -21.70
CA ALA A 228 -3.50 -10.76 -23.12
C ALA A 228 -3.31 -9.24 -23.39
N PRO A 229 -2.51 -8.85 -24.42
CA PRO A 229 -2.24 -7.44 -24.74
C PRO A 229 -3.50 -6.61 -24.95
N GLN A 230 -3.41 -5.28 -24.78
CA GLN A 230 -4.42 -4.38 -25.33
C GLN A 230 -4.28 -4.41 -26.85
N ASP A 231 -5.33 -4.81 -27.58
CA ASP A 231 -5.44 -4.41 -28.98
C ASP A 231 -5.59 -2.89 -29.04
N VAL A 232 -4.72 -2.27 -29.83
CA VAL A 232 -4.77 -0.85 -30.15
C VAL A 232 -5.92 -0.66 -31.13
N ALA A 233 -7.13 -0.54 -30.59
CA ALA A 233 -8.28 -0.08 -31.36
C ALA A 233 -8.67 1.31 -30.87
N ASP A 234 -7.78 2.29 -31.06
CA ASP A 234 -8.14 3.70 -31.11
C ASP A 234 -6.93 4.51 -31.61
N THR A 235 -6.83 4.71 -32.93
CA THR A 235 -6.11 5.80 -33.66
C THR A 235 -5.90 5.47 -35.15
N THR A 236 -6.89 4.91 -35.84
CA THR A 236 -6.98 4.96 -37.32
C THR A 236 -8.44 4.98 -37.76
N HIS A 237 -9.19 5.99 -37.34
CA HIS A 237 -10.44 6.40 -38.01
C HIS A 237 -10.37 7.89 -38.36
N VAL A 238 -9.29 8.30 -39.01
CA VAL A 238 -9.27 9.50 -39.85
C VAL A 238 -8.37 9.20 -41.04
N GLU A 239 -8.82 8.35 -41.96
CA GLU A 239 -8.59 8.54 -43.39
C GLU A 239 -9.42 7.54 -44.21
N GLU A 240 -9.78 7.99 -45.40
CA GLU A 240 -10.54 7.31 -46.47
C GLU A 240 -12.08 7.32 -46.37
N SER A 241 -12.64 8.48 -46.75
CA SER A 241 -13.88 8.48 -47.54
C SER A 241 -13.54 8.17 -49.00
N PRO A 242 -14.07 7.10 -49.61
CA PRO A 242 -13.83 6.79 -51.00
C PRO A 242 -14.98 7.24 -51.92
N ARG A 243 -14.58 7.67 -53.13
CA ARG A 243 -15.33 7.79 -54.41
C ARG A 243 -16.03 9.12 -54.67
N ALA A 244 -16.21 9.56 -55.92
CA ALA A 244 -15.56 9.34 -57.21
C ALA A 244 -16.30 10.27 -58.18
N ARG A 245 -15.58 10.70 -59.21
CA ARG A 245 -16.06 11.17 -60.53
C ARG A 245 -17.57 11.05 -60.79
N GLY A 246 -18.16 12.19 -61.15
CA GLY A 246 -19.42 12.38 -61.86
C GLY A 246 -19.48 13.82 -62.34
#